data_AF-A0A2G2WHZ3-F1
#
_entry.id   AF-A0A2G2WHZ3-F1
#
_cell.length_a   1.000
_cell.length_b   1.000
_cell.length_c   1.000
_cell.angle_alpha   90.00
_cell.angle_beta   90.00
_cell.angle_gamma   90.00
#
_symmetry.space_group_name_H-M   'P 1'
#
loop_
_entity.id
_entity.type
_entity.pdbx_description
1 polymer ?
#
loop_
_entity_poly.entity_id
_entity_poly.type
_entity_poly.pdbx_seq_one_letter_code
_entity_poly.pdbx_strand_id
1 'polypeptide(L)'
;MSSEEETDISESEMEDYADTWYQKLKEGYGKEKISGKVYQCPFCPGKKKQAYSFNDLVQHSSGVSKASSRKVNDKGKHLGLTKYLNNDLLRKDSFPMETELQPIHHENDVDQKYAFPWMGIVANLPTEWKDGRYVGKSGSGLRDDLTSKGFNPLRVHPLWNCRGHSGKAVVEFDNDWTGFANAIKFQKSYESQHQGKKDYLVSQDKGDKLYGWIAKTDDYNSSDIIGDYLRKTGDLKSISEVEAEEKRKTDSLVSNLSNTIEAKRRSLKEIESKCNETSMSLKNVMRQRDAMVQEYNEDLQRMAKNAHGQLEKMFKEQEKSKSYFEARRKALELREKELVEREALNDSQRQELHLLKQMNKKAAMEEKKFDESVLILAEEHKKAKETLRQKNMELQKKLDLKQALELEIERLTGAMQVTKHMGDGQDVKKKLDEIDERVKEKKEELEGLEALNQALVVKEQKTAVELNDARKELSDGMKENTSRALIIVKRMGDLEDLWNNKLGRKASLKEGITYLLQQLKASKAKKR
;
A
#
# COMPACT_ATOMS: atom_id res chain seq x y z
N MET A 1 14.52 -21.72 -58.23
CA MET A 1 15.16 -22.92 -57.64
C MET A 1 16.47 -22.43 -57.04
N SER A 2 16.81 -22.61 -55.77
CA SER A 2 16.50 -23.68 -54.81
C SER A 2 15.97 -23.09 -53.49
N SER A 3 14.91 -23.68 -52.93
CA SER A 3 14.54 -23.44 -51.52
C SER A 3 15.35 -24.41 -50.67
N GLU A 4 16.53 -23.98 -50.26
CA GLU A 4 17.23 -24.65 -49.15
C GLU A 4 16.41 -24.38 -47.89
N GLU A 5 15.97 -25.45 -47.23
CA GLU A 5 15.30 -25.40 -45.93
C GLU A 5 16.19 -24.61 -44.95
N GLU A 6 15.75 -23.40 -44.59
CA GLU A 6 16.47 -22.55 -43.66
C GLU A 6 16.30 -23.10 -42.23
N THR A 7 17.32 -23.78 -41.73
CA THR A 7 17.48 -24.00 -40.29
C THR A 7 17.62 -22.64 -39.60
N ASP A 8 16.77 -22.39 -38.60
CA ASP A 8 16.85 -21.20 -37.76
C ASP A 8 18.15 -21.27 -36.95
N ILE A 9 19.10 -20.38 -37.27
CA ILE A 9 20.37 -20.27 -36.54
C ILE A 9 20.22 -19.38 -35.31
N SER A 10 20.94 -19.73 -34.24
CA SER A 10 20.98 -18.94 -33.02
C SER A 10 21.85 -17.68 -33.19
N GLU A 11 21.65 -16.67 -32.33
CA GLU A 11 22.44 -15.44 -32.37
C GLU A 11 23.93 -15.69 -32.06
N SER A 12 24.25 -16.76 -31.33
CA SER A 12 25.62 -17.24 -31.06
C SER A 12 26.33 -17.83 -32.28
N GLU A 13 25.60 -18.31 -33.29
CA GLU A 13 26.15 -18.94 -34.50
C GLU A 13 26.20 -17.98 -35.69
N MET A 14 25.75 -16.73 -35.50
CA MET A 14 25.62 -15.74 -36.59
C MET A 14 26.97 -15.39 -37.23
N GLU A 15 28.04 -15.31 -36.44
CA GLU A 15 29.38 -14.94 -36.91
C GLU A 15 29.98 -16.04 -37.79
N ASP A 16 29.92 -17.30 -37.34
CA ASP A 16 30.36 -18.46 -38.10
C ASP A 16 29.54 -18.62 -39.39
N TYR A 17 28.22 -18.41 -39.31
CA TYR A 17 27.35 -18.41 -40.47
C TYR A 17 27.71 -17.28 -41.46
N ALA A 18 28.07 -16.10 -40.98
CA ALA A 18 28.54 -15.01 -41.83
C ALA A 18 29.86 -15.35 -42.54
N ASP A 19 30.76 -16.07 -41.88
CA ASP A 19 32.03 -16.52 -42.47
C ASP A 19 31.81 -17.57 -43.57
N THR A 20 30.83 -18.47 -43.42
CA THR A 20 30.46 -19.40 -44.50
C THR A 20 29.97 -18.65 -45.75
N TRP A 21 29.17 -17.60 -45.58
CA TRP A 21 28.68 -16.79 -46.70
C TRP A 21 29.77 -15.91 -47.31
N TYR A 22 30.71 -15.41 -46.51
CA TYR A 22 31.90 -14.73 -47.00
C TYR A 22 32.71 -15.63 -47.95
N GLN A 23 32.93 -16.90 -47.57
CA GLN A 23 33.64 -17.85 -48.45
C GLN A 23 32.86 -18.14 -49.73
N LYS A 24 31.54 -18.38 -49.64
CA LYS A 24 30.69 -18.58 -50.84
C LYS A 24 30.78 -17.40 -51.82
N LEU A 25 30.79 -16.15 -51.33
CA LEU A 25 30.96 -14.95 -52.15
C LEU A 25 32.36 -14.91 -52.81
N LYS A 26 33.40 -15.34 -52.09
CA LYS A 26 34.77 -15.42 -52.61
C LYS A 26 34.93 -16.49 -53.69
N GLU A 27 34.23 -17.60 -53.55
CA GLU A 27 34.15 -18.70 -54.54
C GLU A 27 33.31 -18.32 -55.77
N GLY A 28 32.62 -17.19 -55.75
CA GLY A 28 31.93 -16.61 -56.91
C GLY A 28 30.42 -16.60 -56.85
N TYR A 29 29.80 -16.93 -55.70
CA TYR A 29 28.36 -16.80 -55.52
C TYR A 29 27.90 -15.35 -55.71
N GLY A 30 26.93 -15.11 -56.60
CA GLY A 30 26.37 -13.78 -56.84
C GLY A 30 27.33 -12.77 -57.48
N LYS A 31 28.44 -13.23 -58.06
CA LYS A 31 29.46 -12.39 -58.70
C LYS A 31 28.89 -11.53 -59.83
N GLU A 32 27.88 -12.00 -60.53
CA GLU A 32 27.14 -11.26 -61.56
C GLU A 32 26.37 -10.05 -61.01
N LYS A 33 26.04 -10.05 -59.72
CA LYS A 33 25.36 -8.93 -59.03
C LYS A 33 26.34 -7.96 -58.37
N ILE A 34 27.59 -8.38 -58.15
CA ILE A 34 28.62 -7.60 -57.44
C ILE A 34 29.77 -7.21 -58.41
N SER A 35 29.65 -7.47 -59.70
CA SER A 35 30.64 -7.13 -60.73
C SER A 35 30.01 -6.33 -61.86
N GLY A 36 30.32 -5.03 -61.94
CA GLY A 36 29.81 -4.11 -62.97
C GLY A 36 29.81 -2.64 -62.50
N LYS A 37 29.30 -1.74 -63.34
CA LYS A 37 29.11 -0.31 -62.99
C LYS A 37 27.95 -0.06 -62.00
N VAL A 38 27.09 -1.08 -61.80
CA VAL A 38 25.90 -1.03 -60.94
C VAL A 38 25.91 -2.27 -60.05
N TYR A 39 25.93 -2.08 -58.74
CA TYR A 39 25.98 -3.16 -57.77
C TYR A 39 24.58 -3.53 -57.28
N GLN A 40 24.33 -4.82 -57.05
CA GLN A 40 23.08 -5.31 -56.48
C GLN A 40 23.36 -6.25 -55.31
N CYS A 41 22.50 -6.21 -54.29
CA CYS A 41 22.60 -7.15 -53.18
C CYS A 41 22.10 -8.55 -53.61
N PRO A 42 22.93 -9.61 -53.54
CA PRO A 42 22.51 -10.96 -53.92
C PRO A 42 21.37 -11.52 -53.07
N PHE A 43 21.28 -11.05 -51.82
CA PHE A 43 20.37 -11.56 -50.79
C PHE A 43 19.04 -10.79 -50.69
N CYS A 44 18.86 -9.71 -51.46
CA CYS A 44 17.63 -8.91 -51.48
C CYS A 44 16.99 -8.82 -52.87
N PRO A 45 16.51 -9.94 -53.46
CA PRO A 45 15.79 -9.91 -54.73
C PRO A 45 14.38 -9.31 -54.51
N GLY A 46 14.21 -8.01 -54.73
CA GLY A 46 12.86 -7.42 -54.86
C GLY A 46 12.54 -6.15 -54.06
N LYS A 47 13.50 -5.44 -53.45
CA LYS A 47 13.23 -4.13 -52.81
C LYS A 47 13.74 -2.95 -53.65
N LYS A 48 13.02 -1.82 -53.58
CA LYS A 48 12.97 -0.63 -54.47
C LYS A 48 14.28 0.10 -54.86
N LYS A 49 15.46 -0.43 -54.56
CA LYS A 49 16.77 0.05 -55.08
C LYS A 49 17.54 -1.15 -55.60
N GLN A 50 17.40 -1.45 -56.90
CA GLN A 50 18.14 -2.53 -57.56
C GLN A 50 19.53 -2.09 -58.03
N ALA A 51 19.82 -0.79 -58.00
CA ALA A 51 21.10 -0.23 -58.38
C ALA A 51 21.72 0.50 -57.18
N TYR A 52 22.81 -0.05 -56.64
CA TYR A 52 23.62 0.58 -55.61
C TYR A 52 24.94 1.07 -56.22
N SER A 53 25.43 2.22 -55.75
CA SER A 53 26.87 2.50 -55.84
C SER A 53 27.62 1.54 -54.90
N PHE A 54 28.94 1.38 -55.06
CA PHE A 54 29.73 0.50 -54.20
C PHE A 54 29.55 0.86 -52.70
N ASN A 55 29.66 2.14 -52.37
CA ASN A 55 29.48 2.63 -51.00
C ASN A 55 28.06 2.42 -50.49
N ASP A 56 27.03 2.62 -51.32
CA ASP A 56 25.65 2.38 -50.90
C ASP A 56 25.38 0.89 -50.65
N LEU A 57 26.04 -0.01 -51.39
CA LEU A 57 25.93 -1.45 -51.18
C LEU A 57 26.58 -1.86 -49.84
N VAL A 58 27.75 -1.30 -49.51
CA VAL A 58 28.41 -1.52 -48.21
C VAL A 58 27.54 -1.01 -47.06
N GLN A 59 26.95 0.18 -47.20
CA GLN A 59 26.03 0.72 -46.20
C GLN A 59 24.76 -0.11 -46.07
N HIS A 60 24.19 -0.57 -47.18
CA HIS A 60 23.03 -1.46 -47.19
C HIS A 60 23.32 -2.77 -46.46
N SER A 61 24.42 -3.45 -46.78
CA SER A 61 24.76 -4.74 -46.16
C SER A 61 25.06 -4.58 -44.67
N SER A 62 25.78 -3.52 -44.27
CA SER A 62 26.06 -3.24 -42.85
C SER A 62 24.81 -2.84 -42.06
N GLY A 63 23.88 -2.09 -42.69
CA GLY A 63 22.63 -1.71 -42.07
C GLY A 63 21.71 -2.90 -41.83
N VAL A 64 21.65 -3.85 -42.77
CA VAL A 64 20.81 -5.05 -42.64
C VAL A 64 21.38 -6.04 -41.61
N SER A 65 22.70 -6.18 -41.51
CA SER A 65 23.32 -7.07 -40.51
C SER A 65 23.07 -6.61 -39.07
N LYS A 66 22.90 -5.31 -38.85
CA LYS A 66 22.68 -4.70 -37.52
C LYS A 66 21.19 -4.47 -37.18
N ALA A 67 20.27 -4.71 -38.12
CA ALA A 67 18.85 -4.37 -37.93
C ALA A 67 18.12 -5.33 -36.98
N SER A 68 17.58 -4.85 -35.87
CA SER A 68 16.87 -5.67 -34.87
C SER A 68 15.63 -6.39 -35.41
N SER A 69 15.02 -5.90 -36.49
CA SER A 69 13.78 -6.44 -37.06
C SER A 69 13.98 -7.54 -38.12
N ARG A 70 15.22 -8.00 -38.35
CA ARG A 70 15.56 -9.01 -39.38
C ARG A 70 15.87 -10.36 -38.75
N LYS A 71 15.57 -11.44 -39.48
CA LYS A 71 15.93 -12.82 -39.09
C LYS A 71 17.44 -12.96 -38.96
N VAL A 72 17.90 -13.83 -38.06
CA VAL A 72 19.33 -14.09 -37.81
C VAL A 72 20.05 -14.55 -39.10
N ASN A 73 19.42 -15.41 -39.90
CA ASN A 73 19.93 -15.86 -41.21
C ASN A 73 20.16 -14.70 -42.18
N ASP A 74 19.21 -13.75 -42.25
CA ASP A 74 19.33 -12.54 -43.07
C ASP A 74 20.51 -11.68 -42.59
N LYS A 75 20.68 -11.53 -41.28
CA LYS A 75 21.78 -10.74 -40.70
C LYS A 75 23.13 -11.34 -41.04
N GLY A 76 23.29 -12.66 -40.87
CA GLY A 76 24.55 -13.37 -41.16
C GLY A 76 24.93 -13.31 -42.65
N LYS A 77 23.97 -13.49 -43.58
CA LYS A 77 24.21 -13.32 -45.03
C LYS A 77 24.74 -11.92 -45.38
N HIS A 78 24.14 -10.87 -44.82
CA HIS A 78 24.56 -9.48 -45.08
C HIS A 78 25.83 -9.09 -44.33
N LEU A 79 26.13 -9.72 -43.20
CA LEU A 79 27.41 -9.57 -42.50
C LEU A 79 28.56 -10.16 -43.35
N GLY A 80 28.37 -11.36 -43.91
CA GLY A 80 29.31 -11.98 -44.86
C GLY A 80 29.55 -11.12 -46.12
N LEU A 81 28.49 -10.52 -46.67
CA LEU A 81 28.61 -9.56 -47.78
C LEU A 81 29.46 -8.35 -47.42
N THR A 82 29.25 -7.78 -46.23
CA THR A 82 30.00 -6.61 -45.75
C THR A 82 31.48 -6.93 -45.62
N LYS A 83 31.83 -8.10 -45.07
CA LYS A 83 33.22 -8.58 -44.98
C LYS A 83 33.85 -8.70 -46.38
N TYR A 84 33.12 -9.24 -47.35
CA TYR A 84 33.61 -9.43 -48.72
C TYR A 84 33.90 -8.10 -49.44
N LEU A 85 32.95 -7.16 -49.40
CA LEU A 85 33.11 -5.84 -50.04
C LEU A 85 34.29 -5.06 -49.43
N ASN A 86 34.44 -5.08 -48.10
CA ASN A 86 35.48 -4.31 -47.41
C ASN A 86 36.88 -4.90 -47.56
N ASN A 87 37.03 -6.23 -47.59
CA ASN A 87 38.35 -6.87 -47.57
C ASN A 87 38.91 -7.17 -48.96
N ASP A 88 38.07 -7.63 -49.90
CA ASP A 88 38.54 -8.19 -51.17
C ASP A 88 38.28 -7.27 -52.38
N LEU A 89 37.33 -6.33 -52.30
CA LEU A 89 37.04 -5.39 -53.40
C LEU A 89 37.65 -4.01 -53.20
N LEU A 90 37.62 -3.44 -51.99
CA LEU A 90 38.34 -2.18 -51.69
C LEU A 90 39.87 -2.29 -51.91
N ARG A 91 40.41 -3.52 -51.85
CA ARG A 91 41.84 -3.79 -52.05
C ARG A 91 42.23 -3.96 -53.53
N LYS A 92 41.25 -4.10 -54.44
CA LYS A 92 41.49 -4.35 -55.88
C LYS A 92 41.50 -3.11 -56.77
N ASP A 93 41.06 -1.95 -56.26
CA ASP A 93 41.04 -0.69 -57.03
C ASP A 93 42.39 0.04 -57.11
N SER A 94 43.47 -0.53 -56.55
CA SER A 94 44.83 -0.08 -56.84
C SER A 94 45.31 -0.67 -58.17
N PHE A 95 44.91 -0.03 -59.28
CA PHE A 95 45.44 -0.34 -60.61
C PHE A 95 46.96 -0.02 -60.69
N PRO A 96 47.75 -0.80 -61.47
CA PRO A 96 49.15 -0.50 -61.73
C PRO A 96 49.27 0.76 -62.61
N MET A 97 50.10 1.69 -62.16
CA MET A 97 50.50 2.90 -62.88
C MET A 97 51.07 2.56 -64.26
N GLU A 98 50.50 3.17 -65.31
CA GLU A 98 51.03 3.12 -66.67
C GLU A 98 52.46 3.66 -66.70
N THR A 99 53.31 2.97 -67.45
CA THR A 99 54.74 3.18 -67.56
C THR A 99 55.06 4.58 -68.11
N GLU A 100 55.51 5.48 -67.24
CA GLU A 100 56.18 6.72 -67.65
C GLU A 100 57.47 6.37 -68.40
N LEU A 101 57.56 6.85 -69.64
CA LEU A 101 58.77 6.78 -70.46
C LEU A 101 59.87 7.63 -69.82
N GLN A 102 60.75 7.01 -69.05
CA GLN A 102 62.02 7.65 -68.69
C GLN A 102 62.92 7.79 -69.94
N PRO A 103 63.60 8.92 -70.16
CA PRO A 103 64.52 9.09 -71.27
C PRO A 103 65.68 8.10 -71.18
N ILE A 104 65.94 7.38 -72.26
CA ILE A 104 67.11 6.52 -72.41
C ILE A 104 68.38 7.38 -72.27
N HIS A 105 69.19 7.08 -71.26
CA HIS A 105 70.51 7.67 -71.06
C HIS A 105 71.42 7.36 -72.26
N HIS A 106 71.86 8.39 -72.98
CA HIS A 106 73.05 8.31 -73.82
C HIS A 106 74.26 8.73 -72.97
N GLU A 107 75.22 7.82 -72.80
CA GLU A 107 76.38 7.88 -71.89
C GLU A 107 77.42 9.01 -72.12
N ASN A 108 77.11 10.08 -72.87
CA ASN A 108 78.11 11.08 -73.26
C ASN A 108 77.88 12.51 -72.78
N ASP A 109 76.94 12.80 -71.88
CA ASP A 109 76.69 14.21 -71.50
C ASP A 109 76.11 14.41 -70.10
N VAL A 110 76.82 13.92 -69.07
CA VAL A 110 76.48 14.15 -67.65
C VAL A 110 76.57 15.65 -67.28
N ASP A 111 77.28 16.45 -68.09
CA ASP A 111 77.47 17.89 -67.92
C ASP A 111 76.60 18.74 -68.87
N GLN A 112 75.69 18.14 -69.66
CA GLN A 112 74.84 18.95 -70.54
C GLN A 112 73.92 19.82 -69.72
N LYS A 113 74.08 21.14 -69.87
CA LYS A 113 73.16 22.09 -69.30
C LYS A 113 72.31 22.77 -70.36
N TYR A 114 71.08 23.00 -69.98
CA TYR A 114 70.05 23.64 -70.77
C TYR A 114 69.67 24.95 -70.09
N ALA A 115 69.30 25.94 -70.89
CA ALA A 115 68.67 27.12 -70.31
C ALA A 115 67.33 26.71 -69.68
N PHE A 116 67.10 27.15 -68.44
CA PHE A 116 65.94 26.83 -67.59
C PHE A 116 65.27 28.14 -67.12
N PRO A 117 63.96 28.39 -67.31
CA PRO A 117 62.93 27.58 -67.99
C PRO A 117 63.36 26.96 -69.31
N TRP A 118 62.85 25.78 -69.68
CA TRP A 118 63.28 25.11 -70.91
C TRP A 118 63.03 26.01 -72.12
N MET A 119 64.10 26.39 -72.81
CA MET A 119 64.05 27.37 -73.90
C MET A 119 64.55 26.80 -75.21
N GLY A 120 63.79 27.01 -76.29
CA GLY A 120 64.20 26.81 -77.67
C GLY A 120 64.62 28.11 -78.34
N ILE A 121 65.36 28.01 -79.43
CA ILE A 121 65.79 29.13 -80.27
C ILE A 121 65.26 28.86 -81.67
N VAL A 122 64.64 29.87 -82.28
CA VAL A 122 64.32 29.89 -83.71
C VAL A 122 65.10 31.01 -84.39
N ALA A 123 65.85 30.67 -85.43
CA ALA A 123 66.65 31.60 -86.20
C ALA A 123 66.20 31.67 -87.67
N ASN A 124 66.70 32.68 -88.38
CA ASN A 124 66.35 33.01 -89.77
C ASN A 124 64.89 33.43 -89.96
N LEU A 125 64.33 34.15 -88.98
CA LEU A 125 62.99 34.72 -89.11
C LEU A 125 62.98 35.85 -90.16
N PRO A 126 61.94 35.92 -91.01
CA PRO A 126 61.84 36.94 -92.04
C PRO A 126 61.75 38.33 -91.41
N THR A 127 62.58 39.26 -91.90
CA THR A 127 62.59 40.66 -91.49
C THR A 127 62.56 41.58 -92.71
N GLU A 128 61.89 42.71 -92.58
CA GLU A 128 61.79 43.73 -93.62
C GLU A 128 62.47 45.00 -93.15
N TRP A 129 63.24 45.66 -94.02
CA TRP A 129 63.82 46.97 -93.72
C TRP A 129 62.79 48.06 -94.00
N LYS A 130 62.31 48.74 -92.94
CA LYS A 130 61.36 49.85 -93.03
C LYS A 130 61.80 50.98 -92.11
N ASP A 131 61.77 52.21 -92.61
CA ASP A 131 62.05 53.44 -91.83
C ASP A 131 63.35 53.39 -91.00
N GLY A 132 64.40 52.79 -91.57
CA GLY A 132 65.73 52.70 -90.95
C GLY A 132 65.88 51.62 -89.86
N ARG A 133 64.90 50.72 -89.71
CA ARG A 133 64.96 49.58 -88.78
C ARG A 133 64.44 48.29 -89.44
N TYR A 134 64.90 47.15 -88.95
CA TYR A 134 64.32 45.85 -89.27
C TYR A 134 63.00 45.67 -88.50
N VAL A 135 61.93 45.33 -89.20
CA VAL A 135 60.64 44.95 -88.61
C VAL A 135 60.35 43.48 -88.91
N GLY A 136 59.64 42.81 -88.00
CA GLY A 136 59.27 41.40 -88.13
C GLY A 136 57.92 41.13 -87.52
N LYS A 137 57.38 39.93 -87.76
CA LYS A 137 56.10 39.50 -87.18
C LYS A 137 56.22 39.35 -85.66
N SER A 138 55.10 39.52 -84.96
CA SER A 138 55.00 39.15 -83.54
C SER A 138 55.24 37.64 -83.35
N GLY A 139 55.77 37.27 -82.18
CA GLY A 139 56.01 35.86 -81.83
C GLY A 139 54.74 35.02 -81.70
N SER A 140 53.56 35.63 -81.57
CA SER A 140 52.30 34.89 -81.41
C SER A 140 51.96 33.98 -82.58
N GLY A 141 52.19 34.42 -83.82
CA GLY A 141 51.96 33.58 -85.00
C GLY A 141 52.87 32.36 -85.01
N LEU A 142 54.16 32.56 -84.70
CA LEU A 142 55.11 31.46 -84.60
C LEU A 142 54.77 30.51 -83.44
N ARG A 143 54.29 31.05 -82.30
CA ARG A 143 53.81 30.22 -81.19
C ARG A 143 52.66 29.33 -81.65
N ASP A 144 51.67 29.90 -82.35
CA ASP A 144 50.49 29.15 -82.80
C ASP A 144 50.86 28.07 -83.83
N ASP A 145 51.79 28.35 -84.74
CA ASP A 145 52.35 27.37 -85.69
C ASP A 145 53.12 26.23 -84.99
N LEU A 146 53.88 26.55 -83.94
CA LEU A 146 54.60 25.56 -83.14
C LEU A 146 53.61 24.72 -82.29
N THR A 147 52.54 25.33 -81.80
CA THR A 147 51.44 24.64 -81.11
C THR A 147 50.71 23.68 -82.06
N SER A 148 50.40 24.08 -83.30
CA SER A 148 49.75 23.17 -84.26
C SER A 148 50.63 21.98 -84.66
N LYS A 149 51.96 22.12 -84.55
CA LYS A 149 52.93 21.02 -84.69
C LYS A 149 53.04 20.13 -83.44
N GLY A 150 52.29 20.46 -82.39
CA GLY A 150 52.25 19.73 -81.13
C GLY A 150 53.52 19.90 -80.28
N PHE A 151 54.22 21.03 -80.41
CA PHE A 151 55.32 21.38 -79.51
C PHE A 151 54.85 22.16 -78.28
N ASN A 152 53.63 22.71 -78.30
CA ASN A 152 52.99 23.38 -77.17
C ASN A 152 53.89 24.36 -76.39
N PRO A 153 54.54 25.34 -77.05
CA PRO A 153 55.30 26.36 -76.34
C PRO A 153 54.37 27.28 -75.53
N LEU A 154 54.83 27.73 -74.36
CA LEU A 154 54.14 28.74 -73.57
C LEU A 154 54.12 30.08 -74.32
N ARG A 155 55.31 30.51 -74.78
CA ARG A 155 55.51 31.82 -75.39
C ARG A 155 56.62 31.78 -76.43
N VAL A 156 56.60 32.73 -77.35
CA VAL A 156 57.68 32.98 -78.30
C VAL A 156 58.05 34.46 -78.23
N HIS A 157 59.32 34.73 -77.99
CA HIS A 157 59.88 36.05 -77.75
C HIS A 157 60.82 36.43 -78.89
N PRO A 158 60.36 37.22 -79.88
CA PRO A 158 61.25 37.77 -80.88
C PRO A 158 62.28 38.69 -80.23
N LEU A 159 63.54 38.56 -80.64
CA LEU A 159 64.65 39.30 -80.04
C LEU A 159 64.91 40.59 -80.82
N TRP A 160 65.07 41.71 -80.11
CA TRP A 160 65.20 43.06 -80.68
C TRP A 160 66.53 43.72 -80.28
N ASN A 161 67.22 44.33 -81.24
CA ASN A 161 68.42 45.14 -81.01
C ASN A 161 68.19 46.60 -81.45
N CYS A 162 69.23 47.44 -81.33
CA CYS A 162 69.16 48.86 -81.74
C CYS A 162 68.82 49.06 -83.23
N ARG A 163 69.01 48.04 -84.08
CA ARG A 163 68.65 48.04 -85.50
C ARG A 163 67.25 47.47 -85.78
N GLY A 164 66.50 47.05 -84.76
CA GLY A 164 65.16 46.47 -84.88
C GLY A 164 65.13 44.97 -84.62
N HIS A 165 64.23 44.25 -85.28
CA HIS A 165 64.03 42.81 -85.14
C HIS A 165 65.29 42.04 -85.58
N SER A 166 65.81 41.15 -84.74
CA SER A 166 67.10 40.47 -84.98
C SER A 166 67.04 39.28 -85.93
N GLY A 167 65.84 38.87 -86.34
CA GLY A 167 65.62 37.65 -87.13
C GLY A 167 65.73 36.37 -86.29
N LYS A 168 65.73 36.50 -84.95
CA LYS A 168 65.80 35.40 -83.99
C LYS A 168 64.70 35.54 -82.95
N ALA A 169 64.21 34.42 -82.44
CA ALA A 169 63.27 34.36 -81.33
C ALA A 169 63.63 33.25 -80.34
N VAL A 170 63.27 33.45 -79.08
CA VAL A 170 63.35 32.42 -78.03
C VAL A 170 61.97 31.85 -77.78
N VAL A 171 61.86 30.53 -77.84
CA VAL A 171 60.64 29.76 -77.56
C VAL A 171 60.71 29.30 -76.11
N GLU A 172 59.75 29.69 -75.29
CA GLU A 172 59.66 29.32 -73.88
C GLU A 172 58.70 28.13 -73.73
N PHE A 173 59.14 27.06 -73.06
CA PHE A 173 58.32 25.90 -72.71
C PHE A 173 58.04 25.91 -71.19
N ASP A 174 57.14 25.02 -70.74
CA ASP A 174 56.86 24.83 -69.31
C ASP A 174 58.14 24.44 -68.54
N ASN A 175 58.16 24.62 -67.23
CA ASN A 175 59.30 24.30 -66.36
C ASN A 175 59.34 22.85 -65.92
N ASP A 176 58.24 22.11 -66.14
CA ASP A 176 58.11 20.70 -65.77
C ASP A 176 58.73 19.76 -66.82
N TRP A 177 58.62 18.45 -66.56
CA TRP A 177 59.11 17.42 -67.49
C TRP A 177 58.31 17.36 -68.79
N THR A 178 57.05 17.82 -68.79
CA THR A 178 56.24 17.98 -70.00
C THR A 178 56.84 19.05 -70.91
N GLY A 179 57.22 20.20 -70.35
CA GLY A 179 57.92 21.27 -71.04
C GLY A 179 59.26 20.81 -71.61
N PHE A 180 60.02 20.00 -70.87
CA PHE A 180 61.27 19.43 -71.36
C PHE A 180 61.03 18.49 -72.56
N ALA A 181 60.06 17.57 -72.44
CA ALA A 181 59.70 16.65 -73.52
C ALA A 181 59.26 17.40 -74.79
N ASN A 182 58.49 18.47 -74.63
CA ASN A 182 58.08 19.37 -75.70
C ASN A 182 59.27 20.08 -76.37
N ALA A 183 60.22 20.58 -75.58
CA ALA A 183 61.43 21.22 -76.08
C ALA A 183 62.34 20.25 -76.85
N ILE A 184 62.48 19.01 -76.38
CA ILE A 184 63.23 17.96 -77.08
C ILE A 184 62.52 17.55 -78.37
N LYS A 185 61.19 17.44 -78.37
CA LYS A 185 60.39 17.16 -79.57
C LYS A 185 60.57 18.27 -80.61
N PHE A 186 60.58 19.53 -80.17
CA PHE A 186 60.88 20.69 -81.02
C PHE A 186 62.27 20.55 -81.67
N GLN A 187 63.33 20.34 -80.88
CA GLN A 187 64.69 20.19 -81.40
C GLN A 187 64.79 19.05 -82.43
N LYS A 188 64.31 17.85 -82.08
CA LYS A 188 64.38 16.67 -82.95
C LYS A 188 63.65 16.88 -84.27
N SER A 189 62.53 17.61 -84.27
CA SER A 189 61.78 17.90 -85.49
C SER A 189 62.52 18.82 -86.46
N TYR A 190 63.25 19.82 -85.96
CA TYR A 190 64.08 20.69 -86.80
C TYR A 190 65.34 19.94 -87.28
N GLU A 191 65.97 19.14 -86.42
CA GLU A 191 67.12 18.31 -86.81
C GLU A 191 66.76 17.29 -87.90
N SER A 192 65.59 16.64 -87.83
CA SER A 192 65.16 15.68 -88.85
C SER A 192 64.88 16.32 -90.22
N GLN A 193 64.69 17.64 -90.26
CA GLN A 193 64.48 18.42 -91.48
C GLN A 193 65.76 19.08 -92.02
N HIS A 194 66.94 18.77 -91.43
CA HIS A 194 68.20 19.45 -91.70
C HIS A 194 68.11 20.97 -91.45
N GLN A 195 67.39 21.34 -90.40
CA GLN A 195 67.14 22.70 -89.96
C GLN A 195 67.58 22.89 -88.49
N GLY A 196 68.53 22.07 -88.02
CA GLY A 196 69.08 22.18 -86.68
C GLY A 196 70.17 23.26 -86.57
N LYS A 197 70.73 23.41 -85.37
CA LYS A 197 71.81 24.37 -85.09
C LYS A 197 73.04 24.17 -86.00
N LYS A 198 73.45 22.91 -86.19
CA LYS A 198 74.61 22.57 -87.02
C LYS A 198 74.39 23.00 -88.48
N ASP A 199 73.19 22.77 -89.01
CA ASP A 199 72.81 23.17 -90.37
C ASP A 199 72.79 24.70 -90.50
N TYR A 200 72.29 25.40 -89.47
CA TYR A 200 72.26 26.87 -89.44
C TYR A 200 73.66 27.51 -89.48
N LEU A 201 74.64 26.88 -88.82
CA LEU A 201 76.01 27.40 -88.76
C LEU A 201 76.82 27.13 -90.04
N VAL A 202 76.53 26.03 -90.76
CA VAL A 202 77.29 25.61 -91.95
C VAL A 202 76.71 26.19 -93.25
N SER A 203 75.40 26.47 -93.32
CA SER A 203 74.77 26.93 -94.57
C SER A 203 75.20 28.34 -94.96
N GLN A 204 75.79 28.49 -96.16
CA GLN A 204 76.13 29.80 -96.76
C GLN A 204 74.90 30.52 -97.31
N ASP A 205 73.95 29.78 -97.90
CA ASP A 205 72.63 30.27 -98.29
C ASP A 205 71.56 29.64 -97.39
N LYS A 206 70.83 30.46 -96.65
CA LYS A 206 69.83 30.02 -95.67
C LYS A 206 68.42 30.03 -96.23
N GLY A 207 68.21 30.67 -97.38
CA GLY A 207 66.89 30.89 -97.98
C GLY A 207 65.84 31.34 -96.96
N ASP A 208 64.60 30.91 -97.17
CA ASP A 208 63.44 31.22 -96.30
C ASP A 208 63.19 30.17 -95.20
N LYS A 209 64.14 29.25 -94.96
CA LYS A 209 63.96 28.16 -94.01
C LYS A 209 64.20 28.64 -92.58
N LEU A 210 63.33 28.26 -91.65
CA LEU A 210 63.55 28.48 -90.23
C LEU A 210 64.47 27.40 -89.68
N TYR A 211 65.30 27.77 -88.70
CA TYR A 211 66.18 26.84 -88.01
C TYR A 211 65.86 26.83 -86.53
N GLY A 212 65.84 25.65 -85.90
CA GLY A 212 65.38 25.47 -84.52
C GLY A 212 66.26 24.53 -83.72
N TRP A 213 66.57 24.91 -82.47
CA TRP A 213 67.28 24.05 -81.52
C TRP A 213 66.97 24.43 -80.07
N ILE A 214 67.21 23.52 -79.11
CA ILE A 214 67.10 23.85 -77.68
C ILE A 214 68.33 24.65 -77.23
N ALA A 215 68.13 25.66 -76.39
CA ALA A 215 69.19 26.50 -75.87
C ALA A 215 70.07 25.72 -74.86
N LYS A 216 71.36 25.62 -75.16
CA LYS A 216 72.35 24.94 -74.33
C LYS A 216 73.42 25.91 -73.83
N THR A 217 74.42 25.38 -73.12
CA THR A 217 75.55 26.14 -72.56
C THR A 217 76.19 27.14 -73.52
N ASP A 218 76.38 26.77 -74.78
CA ASP A 218 77.02 27.62 -75.78
C ASP A 218 76.13 28.76 -76.27
N ASP A 219 74.81 28.54 -76.37
CA ASP A 219 73.82 29.61 -76.60
C ASP A 219 73.70 30.54 -75.39
N TYR A 220 73.72 30.00 -74.17
CA TYR A 220 73.62 30.78 -72.94
C TYR A 220 74.84 31.69 -72.74
N ASN A 221 76.03 31.20 -73.11
CA ASN A 221 77.30 31.92 -72.96
C ASN A 221 77.67 32.78 -74.17
N SER A 222 76.86 32.81 -75.23
CA SER A 222 77.15 33.64 -76.39
C SER A 222 77.12 35.13 -76.04
N SER A 223 77.95 35.91 -76.73
CA SER A 223 77.96 37.38 -76.63
C SER A 223 76.95 38.04 -77.57
N ASP A 224 76.05 37.25 -78.17
CA ASP A 224 75.00 37.75 -79.05
C ASP A 224 73.69 37.98 -78.27
N ILE A 225 72.70 38.53 -78.98
CA ILE A 225 71.40 38.85 -78.41
C ILE A 225 70.69 37.62 -77.79
N ILE A 226 70.99 36.41 -78.25
CA ILE A 226 70.40 35.18 -77.68
C ILE A 226 70.98 34.98 -76.29
N GLY A 227 72.30 34.97 -76.13
CA GLY A 227 72.94 34.79 -74.83
C GLY A 227 72.58 35.89 -73.83
N ASP A 228 72.48 37.14 -74.27
CA ASP A 228 72.00 38.25 -73.44
C ASP A 228 70.57 38.03 -72.93
N TYR A 229 69.68 37.54 -73.79
CA TYR A 229 68.31 37.23 -73.40
C TYR A 229 68.26 36.06 -72.40
N LEU A 230 68.93 34.95 -72.73
CA LEU A 230 68.92 33.74 -71.91
C LEU A 230 69.42 33.99 -70.48
N ARG A 231 70.53 34.74 -70.33
CA ARG A 231 71.07 35.13 -69.01
C ARG A 231 70.15 36.06 -68.21
N LYS A 232 69.28 36.82 -68.89
CA LYS A 232 68.33 37.74 -68.25
C LYS A 232 67.07 37.02 -67.78
N THR A 233 66.65 35.96 -68.47
CA THR A 233 65.35 35.31 -68.25
C THR A 233 65.41 33.92 -67.65
N GLY A 234 66.59 33.32 -67.54
CA GLY A 234 66.74 31.98 -66.97
C GLY A 234 68.17 31.69 -66.51
N ASP A 235 68.34 30.52 -65.93
CA ASP A 235 69.61 29.97 -65.47
C ASP A 235 70.02 28.78 -66.33
N LEU A 236 71.26 28.32 -66.18
CA LEU A 236 71.75 27.13 -66.86
C LEU A 236 71.71 25.93 -65.91
N LYS A 237 70.79 24.97 -66.15
CA LYS A 237 70.60 23.77 -65.30
C LYS A 237 70.82 22.46 -66.05
N SER A 238 71.32 21.44 -65.35
CA SER A 238 71.32 20.06 -65.85
C SER A 238 70.00 19.35 -65.52
N ILE A 239 69.70 18.27 -66.25
CA ILE A 239 68.53 17.41 -65.98
C ILE A 239 68.57 16.89 -64.54
N SER A 240 69.74 16.41 -64.11
CA SER A 240 69.95 15.89 -62.75
C SER A 240 69.75 16.94 -61.66
N GLU A 241 70.12 18.21 -61.92
CA GLU A 241 69.89 19.31 -60.97
C GLU A 241 68.39 19.60 -60.79
N VAL A 242 67.62 19.63 -61.89
CA VAL A 242 66.16 19.85 -61.86
C VAL A 242 65.45 18.70 -61.15
N GLU A 243 65.80 17.44 -61.49
CA GLU A 243 65.25 16.24 -60.85
C GLU A 243 65.54 16.22 -59.34
N ALA A 244 66.78 16.52 -58.95
CA ALA A 244 67.16 16.57 -57.54
C ALA A 244 66.44 17.70 -56.78
N GLU A 245 66.15 18.82 -57.43
CA GLU A 245 65.38 19.92 -56.83
C GLU A 245 63.91 19.55 -56.61
N GLU A 246 63.27 18.95 -57.60
CA GLU A 246 61.90 18.46 -57.49
C GLU A 246 61.78 17.37 -56.43
N LYS A 247 62.69 16.38 -56.44
CA LYS A 247 62.74 15.33 -55.42
C LYS A 247 62.88 15.91 -54.01
N ARG A 248 63.78 16.89 -53.81
CA ARG A 248 63.94 17.57 -52.50
C ARG A 248 62.65 18.27 -52.05
N LYS A 249 61.93 18.93 -52.95
CA LYS A 249 60.64 19.57 -52.66
C LYS A 249 59.59 18.53 -52.25
N THR A 250 59.50 17.43 -52.99
CA THR A 250 58.58 16.32 -52.70
C THR A 250 58.91 15.64 -51.38
N ASP A 251 60.18 15.30 -51.13
CA ASP A 251 60.62 14.67 -49.88
C ASP A 251 60.35 15.57 -48.65
N SER A 252 60.56 16.89 -48.80
CA SER A 252 60.24 17.85 -47.75
C SER A 252 58.73 17.88 -47.45
N LEU A 253 57.89 17.89 -48.48
CA LEU A 253 56.43 17.84 -48.31
C LEU A 253 55.99 16.55 -47.63
N VAL A 254 56.50 15.40 -48.08
CA VAL A 254 56.19 14.09 -47.51
C VAL A 254 56.60 14.03 -46.03
N SER A 255 57.79 14.53 -45.69
CA SER A 255 58.27 14.60 -44.30
C SER A 255 57.36 15.45 -43.42
N ASN A 256 56.97 16.66 -43.88
CA ASN A 256 56.08 17.54 -43.13
C ASN A 256 54.69 16.93 -42.92
N LEU A 257 54.14 16.27 -43.95
CA LEU A 257 52.86 15.56 -43.84
C LEU A 257 52.95 14.36 -42.90
N SER A 258 54.04 13.59 -42.96
CA SER A 258 54.28 12.47 -42.04
C SER A 258 54.32 12.93 -40.58
N ASN A 259 55.08 14.00 -40.29
CA ASN A 259 55.15 14.61 -38.96
C ASN A 259 53.77 15.07 -38.46
N THR A 260 52.96 15.65 -39.35
CA THR A 260 51.60 16.08 -39.03
C THR A 260 50.70 14.90 -38.71
N ILE A 261 50.75 13.83 -39.52
CA ILE A 261 49.98 12.60 -39.30
C ILE A 261 50.36 11.96 -37.96
N GLU A 262 51.65 11.88 -37.64
CA GLU A 262 52.11 11.35 -36.35
C GLU A 262 51.63 12.20 -35.17
N ALA A 263 51.71 13.54 -35.26
CA ALA A 263 51.21 14.42 -34.22
C ALA A 263 49.70 14.22 -33.98
N LYS A 264 48.91 14.10 -35.05
CA LYS A 264 47.47 13.80 -34.96
C LYS A 264 47.20 12.41 -34.37
N ARG A 265 47.98 11.40 -34.74
CA ARG A 265 47.88 10.05 -34.14
C ARG A 265 48.16 10.06 -32.64
N ARG A 266 49.17 10.82 -32.18
CA ARG A 266 49.46 10.97 -30.74
C ARG A 266 48.30 11.64 -30.01
N SER A 267 47.75 12.72 -30.57
CA SER A 267 46.60 13.43 -30.00
C SER A 267 45.35 12.55 -29.91
N LEU A 268 45.08 11.73 -30.93
CA LEU A 268 43.96 10.78 -30.90
C LEU A 268 44.09 9.76 -29.76
N LYS A 269 45.29 9.18 -29.57
CA LYS A 269 45.54 8.25 -28.46
C LYS A 269 45.35 8.90 -27.08
N GLU A 270 45.76 10.15 -26.93
CA GLU A 270 45.60 10.88 -25.67
C GLU A 270 44.11 11.13 -25.35
N ILE A 271 43.33 11.54 -26.36
CA ILE A 271 41.88 11.74 -26.21
C ILE A 271 41.20 10.41 -25.88
N GLU A 272 41.57 9.32 -26.55
CA GLU A 272 41.05 7.99 -26.27
C GLU A 272 41.32 7.56 -24.82
N SER A 273 42.54 7.76 -24.31
CA SER A 273 42.88 7.50 -22.89
C SER A 273 42.01 8.30 -21.94
N LYS A 274 41.89 9.62 -22.16
CA LYS A 274 41.07 10.51 -21.33
C LYS A 274 39.59 10.13 -21.35
N CYS A 275 39.06 9.73 -22.51
CA CYS A 275 37.69 9.23 -22.63
C CYS A 275 37.49 7.93 -21.85
N ASN A 276 38.44 7.00 -21.92
CA ASN A 276 38.39 5.74 -21.18
C ASN A 276 38.45 5.97 -19.66
N GLU A 277 39.36 6.83 -19.19
CA GLU A 277 39.46 7.23 -17.78
C GLU A 277 38.15 7.86 -17.28
N THR A 278 37.60 8.80 -18.05
CA THR A 278 36.31 9.46 -17.72
C THR A 278 35.17 8.46 -17.67
N SER A 279 35.10 7.52 -18.63
CA SER A 279 34.11 6.45 -18.67
C SER A 279 34.19 5.53 -17.45
N MET A 280 35.40 5.18 -17.01
CA MET A 280 35.62 4.36 -15.82
C MET A 280 35.24 5.12 -14.54
N SER A 281 35.61 6.39 -14.43
CA SER A 281 35.20 7.26 -13.32
C SER A 281 33.67 7.37 -13.22
N LEU A 282 33.00 7.61 -14.36
CA LEU A 282 31.55 7.68 -14.43
C LEU A 282 30.89 6.36 -13.99
N LYS A 283 31.38 5.21 -14.46
CA LYS A 283 30.88 3.90 -14.03
C LYS A 283 31.02 3.70 -12.52
N ASN A 284 32.10 4.18 -11.91
CA ASN A 284 32.31 4.08 -10.46
C ASN A 284 31.32 4.94 -9.68
N VAL A 285 31.12 6.20 -10.09
CA VAL A 285 30.13 7.10 -9.45
C VAL A 285 28.71 6.56 -9.62
N MET A 286 28.37 5.99 -10.77
CA MET A 286 27.06 5.35 -10.97
C MET A 286 26.85 4.18 -10.01
N ARG A 287 27.86 3.31 -9.82
CA ARG A 287 27.78 2.21 -8.83
C ARG A 287 27.60 2.72 -7.41
N GLN A 288 28.34 3.76 -7.02
CA GLN A 288 28.19 4.37 -5.69
C GLN A 288 26.80 4.95 -5.47
N ARG A 289 26.25 5.65 -6.47
CA ARG A 289 24.87 6.15 -6.44
C ARG A 289 23.88 5.01 -6.27
N ASP A 290 24.02 3.95 -7.06
CA ASP A 290 23.08 2.81 -7.01
C ASP A 290 23.12 2.10 -5.65
N ALA A 291 24.32 1.94 -5.06
CA ALA A 291 24.49 1.39 -3.71
C ALA A 291 23.81 2.28 -2.64
N MET A 292 24.00 3.60 -2.72
CA MET A 292 23.37 4.55 -1.79
C MET A 292 21.83 4.52 -1.90
N VAL A 293 21.30 4.42 -3.13
CA VAL A 293 19.85 4.32 -3.35
C VAL A 293 19.31 3.00 -2.80
N GLN A 294 20.04 1.89 -2.94
CA GLN A 294 19.66 0.61 -2.35
C GLN A 294 19.61 0.68 -0.83
N GLU A 295 20.66 1.19 -0.18
CA GLU A 295 20.73 1.34 1.28
C GLU A 295 19.59 2.23 1.80
N TYR A 296 19.36 3.38 1.15
CA TYR A 296 18.25 4.27 1.50
C TYR A 296 16.88 3.59 1.41
N ASN A 297 16.65 2.81 0.35
CA ASN A 297 15.39 2.09 0.17
C ASN A 297 15.21 0.97 1.22
N GLU A 298 16.27 0.24 1.55
CA GLU A 298 16.26 -0.78 2.60
C GLU A 298 15.94 -0.16 3.97
N ASP A 299 16.51 1.01 4.27
CA ASP A 299 16.23 1.74 5.49
C ASP A 299 14.78 2.24 5.56
N LEU A 300 14.24 2.77 4.47
CA LEU A 300 12.81 3.12 4.37
C LEU A 300 11.91 1.92 4.65
N GLN A 301 12.21 0.75 4.05
CA GLN A 301 11.45 -0.47 4.28
C GLN A 301 11.54 -0.93 5.74
N ARG A 302 12.74 -0.86 6.34
CA ARG A 302 12.97 -1.23 7.74
C ARG A 302 12.19 -0.32 8.69
N MET A 303 12.25 0.99 8.47
CA MET A 303 11.49 1.97 9.25
C MET A 303 9.99 1.74 9.12
N ALA A 304 9.47 1.53 7.91
CA ALA A 304 8.05 1.25 7.68
C ALA A 304 7.61 -0.05 8.39
N LYS A 305 8.40 -1.12 8.29
CA LYS A 305 8.13 -2.40 8.96
C LYS A 305 8.11 -2.24 10.48
N ASN A 306 9.05 -1.48 11.05
CA ASN A 306 9.09 -1.21 12.48
C ASN A 306 7.89 -0.39 12.95
N ALA A 307 7.54 0.68 12.22
CA ALA A 307 6.37 1.50 12.52
C ALA A 307 5.07 0.67 12.44
N HIS A 308 4.91 -0.16 11.41
CA HIS A 308 3.76 -1.05 11.28
C HIS A 308 3.68 -2.05 12.45
N GLY A 309 4.82 -2.64 12.84
CA GLY A 309 4.88 -3.54 13.99
C GLY A 309 4.54 -2.87 15.33
N GLN A 310 4.91 -1.60 15.52
CA GLN A 310 4.50 -0.83 16.70
C GLN A 310 2.99 -0.55 16.71
N LEU A 311 2.43 -0.12 15.57
CA LEU A 311 0.99 0.10 15.43
C LEU A 311 0.20 -1.19 15.69
N GLU A 312 0.64 -2.32 15.15
CA GLU A 312 -0.03 -3.61 15.36
C GLU A 312 -0.06 -4.01 16.85
N LYS A 313 1.02 -3.76 17.60
CA LYS A 313 1.06 -3.98 19.06
C LYS A 313 0.05 -3.10 19.78
N MET A 314 0.01 -1.80 19.46
CA MET A 314 -0.96 -0.88 20.07
C MET A 314 -2.41 -1.30 19.78
N PHE A 315 -2.72 -1.73 18.55
CA PHE A 315 -4.05 -2.23 18.22
C PHE A 315 -4.40 -3.50 19.01
N LYS A 316 -3.46 -4.44 19.16
CA LYS A 316 -3.69 -5.65 19.98
C LYS A 316 -3.94 -5.30 21.45
N GLU A 317 -3.23 -4.33 22.01
CA GLU A 317 -3.46 -3.85 23.37
C GLU A 317 -4.81 -3.14 23.50
N GLN A 318 -5.16 -2.28 22.55
CA GLN A 318 -6.44 -1.59 22.52
C GLN A 318 -7.61 -2.58 22.47
N GLU A 319 -7.52 -3.64 21.67
CA GLU A 319 -8.56 -4.68 21.57
C GLU A 319 -8.72 -5.46 22.89
N LYS A 320 -7.62 -5.76 23.57
CA LYS A 320 -7.63 -6.38 24.90
C LYS A 320 -8.29 -5.47 25.93
N SER A 321 -7.90 -4.20 25.99
CA SER A 321 -8.51 -3.23 26.89
C SER A 321 -9.99 -3.06 26.62
N LYS A 322 -10.39 -2.96 25.34
CA LYS A 322 -11.80 -2.88 24.94
C LYS A 322 -12.60 -4.10 25.42
N SER A 323 -12.06 -5.30 25.22
CA SER A 323 -12.68 -6.54 25.68
C SER A 323 -12.82 -6.59 27.20
N TYR A 324 -11.81 -6.12 27.93
CA TYR A 324 -11.83 -6.00 29.39
C TYR A 324 -12.92 -5.04 29.88
N PHE A 325 -12.99 -3.84 29.30
CA PHE A 325 -14.01 -2.84 29.66
C PHE A 325 -15.42 -3.32 29.33
N GLU A 326 -15.60 -4.00 28.20
CA GLU A 326 -16.87 -4.58 27.81
C GLU A 326 -17.34 -5.69 28.77
N ALA A 327 -16.42 -6.56 29.21
CA ALA A 327 -16.71 -7.55 30.24
C ALA A 327 -17.05 -6.90 31.59
N ARG A 328 -16.31 -5.86 31.98
CA ARG A 328 -16.57 -5.11 33.22
C ARG A 328 -17.92 -4.39 33.18
N ARG A 329 -18.28 -3.80 32.04
CA ARG A 329 -19.58 -3.15 31.81
C ARG A 329 -20.72 -4.14 32.03
N LYS A 330 -20.66 -5.32 31.39
CA LYS A 330 -21.68 -6.37 31.54
C LYS A 330 -21.81 -6.86 33.00
N ALA A 331 -20.70 -6.99 33.71
CA ALA A 331 -20.72 -7.38 35.13
C ALA A 331 -21.38 -6.32 36.01
N LEU A 332 -21.16 -5.03 35.72
CA LEU A 332 -21.81 -3.93 36.43
C LEU A 332 -23.31 -3.86 36.11
N GLU A 333 -23.71 -4.05 34.86
CA GLU A 333 -25.12 -4.12 34.45
C GLU A 333 -25.87 -5.26 35.15
N LEU A 334 -25.22 -6.42 35.35
CA LEU A 334 -25.81 -7.52 36.10
C LEU A 334 -25.97 -7.16 37.58
N ARG A 335 -24.94 -6.56 38.18
CA ARG A 335 -24.97 -6.14 39.58
C ARG A 335 -26.01 -5.04 39.83
N GLU A 336 -26.20 -4.14 38.89
CA GLU A 336 -27.26 -3.13 38.94
C GLU A 336 -28.64 -3.79 39.02
N LYS A 337 -28.92 -4.78 38.16
CA LYS A 337 -30.18 -5.55 38.21
C LYS A 337 -30.38 -6.25 39.55
N GLU A 338 -29.35 -6.93 40.07
CA GLU A 338 -29.42 -7.59 41.38
C GLU A 338 -29.69 -6.60 42.53
N LEU A 339 -29.13 -5.39 42.46
CA LEU A 339 -29.36 -4.35 43.46
C LEU A 339 -30.81 -3.84 43.39
N VAL A 340 -31.35 -3.62 42.20
CA VAL A 340 -32.75 -3.23 42.00
C VAL A 340 -33.70 -4.29 42.56
N GLU A 341 -33.44 -5.58 42.29
CA GLU A 341 -34.25 -6.68 42.85
C GLU A 341 -34.17 -6.74 44.38
N ARG A 342 -32.97 -6.57 44.95
CA ARG A 342 -32.78 -6.51 46.41
C ARG A 342 -33.48 -5.31 47.04
N GLU A 343 -33.44 -4.16 46.40
CA GLU A 343 -34.11 -2.95 46.89
C GLU A 343 -35.63 -3.15 46.90
N ALA A 344 -36.20 -3.70 45.83
CA ALA A 344 -37.63 -4.04 45.76
C ALA A 344 -38.04 -5.03 46.87
N LEU A 345 -37.22 -6.06 47.13
CA LEU A 345 -37.46 -7.01 48.21
C LEU A 345 -37.41 -6.34 49.59
N ASN A 346 -36.38 -5.53 49.84
CA ASN A 346 -36.23 -4.80 51.10
C ASN A 346 -37.40 -3.84 51.34
N ASP A 347 -37.88 -3.16 50.30
CA ASP A 347 -39.06 -2.29 50.40
C ASP A 347 -40.34 -3.08 50.70
N SER A 348 -40.53 -4.24 50.08
CA SER A 348 -41.63 -5.15 50.41
C SER A 348 -41.58 -5.61 51.86
N GLN A 349 -40.39 -6.01 52.36
CA GLN A 349 -40.20 -6.41 53.75
C GLN A 349 -40.42 -5.25 54.72
N ARG A 350 -39.99 -4.02 54.37
CA ARG A 350 -40.26 -2.81 55.16
C ARG A 350 -41.77 -2.56 55.26
N GLN A 351 -42.51 -2.72 54.17
CA GLN A 351 -43.97 -2.58 54.16
C GLN A 351 -44.64 -3.64 55.04
N GLU A 352 -44.23 -4.91 54.93
CA GLU A 352 -44.76 -6.00 55.76
C GLU A 352 -44.49 -5.77 57.25
N LEU A 353 -43.26 -5.38 57.60
CA LEU A 353 -42.87 -5.10 58.97
C LEU A 353 -43.61 -3.89 59.55
N HIS A 354 -43.92 -2.89 58.70
CA HIS A 354 -44.76 -1.77 59.07
C HIS A 354 -46.21 -2.22 59.36
N LEU A 355 -46.79 -3.07 58.51
CA LEU A 355 -48.12 -3.65 58.75
C LEU A 355 -48.16 -4.48 60.03
N LEU A 356 -47.16 -5.33 60.26
CA LEU A 356 -47.05 -6.15 61.45
C LEU A 356 -46.93 -5.28 62.72
N LYS A 357 -46.14 -4.19 62.67
CA LYS A 357 -46.07 -3.21 63.77
C LYS A 357 -47.44 -2.56 64.05
N GLN A 358 -48.21 -2.21 63.03
CA GLN A 358 -49.56 -1.69 63.22
C GLN A 358 -50.49 -2.73 63.85
N MET A 359 -50.42 -3.99 63.40
CA MET A 359 -51.21 -5.08 63.98
C MET A 359 -50.84 -5.34 65.44
N ASN A 360 -49.54 -5.44 65.75
CA ASN A 360 -49.07 -5.61 67.13
C ASN A 360 -49.49 -4.43 68.03
N LYS A 361 -49.47 -3.19 67.50
CA LYS A 361 -49.98 -2.03 68.22
C LYS A 361 -51.49 -2.14 68.50
N LYS A 362 -52.28 -2.65 67.56
CA LYS A 362 -53.71 -2.92 67.77
C LYS A 362 -53.92 -4.04 68.79
N ALA A 363 -53.20 -5.15 68.67
CA ALA A 363 -53.27 -6.28 69.60
C ALA A 363 -52.91 -5.86 71.04
N ALA A 364 -51.83 -5.12 71.23
CA ALA A 364 -51.45 -4.58 72.54
C ALA A 364 -52.49 -3.60 73.12
N MET A 365 -53.19 -2.87 72.26
CA MET A 365 -54.31 -2.01 72.70
C MET A 365 -55.54 -2.84 73.10
N GLU A 366 -55.83 -3.94 72.41
CA GLU A 366 -56.89 -4.87 72.78
C GLU A 366 -56.57 -5.63 74.07
N GLU A 367 -55.32 -6.07 74.24
CA GLU A 367 -54.83 -6.70 75.48
C GLU A 367 -54.98 -5.75 76.67
N LYS A 368 -54.57 -4.47 76.53
CA LYS A 368 -54.80 -3.46 77.58
C LYS A 368 -56.28 -3.28 77.93
N LYS A 369 -57.17 -3.26 76.94
CA LYS A 369 -58.62 -3.17 77.19
C LYS A 369 -59.16 -4.42 77.90
N PHE A 370 -58.64 -5.60 77.52
CA PHE A 370 -58.99 -6.85 78.17
C PHE A 370 -58.51 -6.87 79.63
N ASP A 371 -57.25 -6.50 79.89
CA ASP A 371 -56.67 -6.40 81.22
C ASP A 371 -57.46 -5.40 82.09
N GLU A 372 -57.81 -4.23 81.55
CA GLU A 372 -58.64 -3.24 82.23
C GLU A 372 -60.02 -3.81 82.58
N SER A 373 -60.64 -4.56 81.66
CA SER A 373 -61.92 -5.24 81.90
C SER A 373 -61.81 -6.32 82.97
N VAL A 374 -60.74 -7.13 82.96
CA VAL A 374 -60.45 -8.15 83.98
C VAL A 374 -60.24 -7.50 85.36
N LEU A 375 -59.58 -6.35 85.41
CA LEU A 375 -59.34 -5.61 86.64
C LEU A 375 -60.64 -5.07 87.25
N ILE A 376 -61.54 -4.53 86.41
CA ILE A 376 -62.89 -4.14 86.82
C ILE A 376 -63.66 -5.35 87.38
N LEU A 377 -63.65 -6.47 86.67
CA LEU A 377 -64.30 -7.72 87.09
C LEU A 377 -63.73 -8.23 88.43
N ALA A 378 -62.42 -8.15 88.64
CA ALA A 378 -61.77 -8.54 89.88
C ALA A 378 -62.20 -7.65 91.06
N GLU A 379 -62.34 -6.33 90.81
CA GLU A 379 -62.84 -5.37 91.79
C GLU A 379 -64.31 -5.63 92.15
N GLU A 380 -65.16 -5.92 91.16
CA GLU A 380 -66.55 -6.34 91.37
C GLU A 380 -66.65 -7.62 92.18
N HIS A 381 -65.85 -8.64 91.84
CA HIS A 381 -65.81 -9.90 92.60
C HIS A 381 -65.32 -9.67 94.04
N LYS A 382 -64.34 -8.77 94.25
CA LYS A 382 -63.89 -8.38 95.60
C LYS A 382 -65.03 -7.73 96.39
N LYS A 383 -65.75 -6.75 95.81
CA LYS A 383 -66.91 -6.10 96.45
C LYS A 383 -68.02 -7.10 96.77
N ALA A 384 -68.35 -8.00 95.84
CA ALA A 384 -69.33 -9.05 96.06
C ALA A 384 -68.90 -10.00 97.20
N LYS A 385 -67.62 -10.38 97.24
CA LYS A 385 -67.05 -11.19 98.33
C LYS A 385 -67.09 -10.47 99.68
N GLU A 386 -66.81 -9.16 99.70
CA GLU A 386 -66.93 -8.32 100.90
C GLU A 386 -68.38 -8.29 101.40
N THR A 387 -69.33 -8.12 100.49
CA THR A 387 -70.78 -8.09 100.78
C THR A 387 -71.24 -9.44 101.34
N LEU A 388 -70.79 -10.55 100.74
CA LEU A 388 -71.06 -11.89 101.26
C LEU A 388 -70.44 -12.10 102.65
N ARG A 389 -69.20 -11.62 102.88
CA ARG A 389 -68.57 -11.69 104.22
C ARG A 389 -69.36 -10.90 105.26
N GLN A 390 -69.84 -9.70 104.91
CA GLN A 390 -70.68 -8.90 105.81
C GLN A 390 -71.98 -9.63 106.16
N LYS A 391 -72.69 -10.17 105.16
CA LYS A 391 -73.88 -11.00 105.40
C LYS A 391 -73.58 -12.21 106.28
N ASN A 392 -72.45 -12.87 106.06
CA ASN A 392 -72.05 -14.04 106.85
C ASN A 392 -71.77 -13.65 108.32
N MET A 393 -71.10 -12.52 108.56
CA MET A 393 -70.88 -11.99 109.91
C MET A 393 -72.21 -11.61 110.59
N GLU A 394 -73.16 -11.07 109.84
CA GLU A 394 -74.48 -10.69 110.35
C GLU A 394 -75.33 -11.93 110.70
N LEU A 395 -75.28 -12.97 109.87
CA LEU A 395 -75.87 -14.27 110.16
C LEU A 395 -75.20 -14.94 111.36
N GLN A 396 -73.87 -14.84 111.50
CA GLN A 396 -73.15 -15.36 112.66
C GLN A 396 -73.59 -14.65 113.94
N LYS A 397 -73.73 -13.32 113.94
CA LYS A 397 -74.27 -12.58 115.09
C LYS A 397 -75.68 -13.03 115.48
N LYS A 398 -76.55 -13.27 114.50
CA LYS A 398 -77.91 -13.77 114.75
C LYS A 398 -77.88 -15.18 115.34
N LEU A 399 -76.95 -16.03 114.89
CA LEU A 399 -76.76 -17.37 115.43
C LEU A 399 -76.25 -17.32 116.88
N ASP A 400 -75.25 -16.48 117.16
CA ASP A 400 -74.68 -16.33 118.51
C ASP A 400 -75.74 -15.78 119.49
N LEU A 401 -76.59 -14.85 119.05
CA LEU A 401 -77.74 -14.37 119.84
C LEU A 401 -78.76 -15.49 120.13
N LYS A 402 -79.05 -16.34 119.14
CA LYS A 402 -79.94 -17.49 119.34
C LYS A 402 -79.36 -18.47 120.36
N GLN A 403 -78.08 -18.80 120.24
CA GLN A 403 -77.40 -19.70 121.18
C GLN A 403 -77.34 -19.13 122.60
N ALA A 404 -77.13 -17.81 122.74
CA ALA A 404 -77.18 -17.15 124.06
C ALA A 404 -78.58 -17.20 124.69
N LEU A 405 -79.63 -17.08 123.88
CA LEU A 405 -81.01 -17.22 124.34
C LEU A 405 -81.34 -18.67 124.76
N GLU A 406 -80.88 -19.66 123.99
CA GLU A 406 -81.02 -21.08 124.35
C GLU A 406 -80.32 -21.38 125.70
N LEU A 407 -79.10 -20.89 125.90
CA LEU A 407 -78.36 -21.05 127.15
C LEU A 407 -79.04 -20.38 128.35
N GLU A 408 -79.68 -19.21 128.17
CA GLU A 408 -80.43 -18.54 129.23
C GLU A 408 -81.73 -19.28 129.57
N ILE A 409 -82.41 -19.89 128.58
CA ILE A 409 -83.56 -20.78 128.82
C ILE A 409 -83.14 -21.99 129.63
N GLU A 410 -82.01 -22.63 129.32
CA GLU A 410 -81.48 -23.75 130.10
C GLU A 410 -81.08 -23.34 131.52
N ARG A 411 -80.49 -22.15 131.69
CA ARG A 411 -80.14 -21.59 133.01
C ARG A 411 -81.38 -21.33 133.87
N LEU A 412 -82.44 -20.77 133.28
CA LEU A 412 -83.72 -20.51 133.95
C LEU A 412 -84.48 -21.82 134.25
N THR A 413 -84.38 -22.82 133.37
CA THR A 413 -84.94 -24.16 133.59
C THR A 413 -84.25 -24.88 134.75
N GLY A 414 -82.92 -24.76 134.84
CA GLY A 414 -82.13 -25.28 135.98
C GLY A 414 -82.46 -24.56 137.29
N ALA A 415 -82.64 -23.24 137.28
CA ALA A 415 -83.05 -22.47 138.47
C ALA A 415 -84.46 -22.87 138.98
N MET A 416 -85.36 -23.23 138.06
CA MET A 416 -86.71 -23.74 138.36
C MET A 416 -86.69 -25.15 138.98
N GLN A 417 -85.72 -25.99 138.61
CA GLN A 417 -85.53 -27.32 139.22
C GLN A 417 -84.96 -27.25 140.64
N VAL A 418 -84.06 -26.30 140.92
CA VAL A 418 -83.43 -26.15 142.24
C VAL A 418 -84.42 -25.63 143.29
N THR A 419 -85.37 -24.77 142.91
CA THR A 419 -86.38 -24.23 143.83
C THR A 419 -87.55 -25.18 144.11
N LYS A 420 -87.74 -26.24 143.30
CA LYS A 420 -88.76 -27.29 143.53
C LYS A 420 -88.41 -28.28 144.66
N HIS A 421 -87.23 -28.16 145.26
CA HIS A 421 -86.75 -29.07 146.31
C HIS A 421 -86.61 -28.44 147.71
N MET A 422 -86.97 -27.16 147.88
CA MET A 422 -87.01 -26.51 149.20
C MET A 422 -88.46 -26.19 149.56
N GLY A 423 -89.00 -26.95 150.54
CA GLY A 423 -90.42 -27.06 150.86
C GLY A 423 -91.14 -25.81 151.38
N ASP A 424 -92.45 -26.01 151.62
CA ASP A 424 -93.54 -25.04 151.74
C ASP A 424 -93.30 -23.84 152.68
N GLY A 425 -93.13 -22.67 152.07
CA GLY A 425 -93.29 -21.36 152.69
C GLY A 425 -94.02 -20.42 151.72
N GLN A 426 -95.00 -19.66 152.23
CA GLN A 426 -95.92 -18.80 151.45
C GLN A 426 -95.24 -17.70 150.62
N ASP A 427 -93.95 -17.45 150.85
CA ASP A 427 -93.10 -16.50 150.09
C ASP A 427 -92.45 -17.12 148.84
N VAL A 428 -92.43 -18.46 148.73
CA VAL A 428 -91.91 -19.22 147.57
C VAL A 428 -92.92 -19.21 146.42
N LYS A 429 -94.22 -19.18 146.72
CA LYS A 429 -95.29 -19.26 145.72
C LYS A 429 -95.37 -18.02 144.81
N LYS A 430 -95.15 -16.81 145.36
CA LYS A 430 -95.10 -15.58 144.55
C LYS A 430 -93.91 -15.53 143.60
N LYS A 431 -92.75 -16.03 144.01
CA LYS A 431 -91.58 -16.12 143.13
C LYS A 431 -91.74 -17.20 142.05
N LEU A 432 -92.51 -18.26 142.35
CA LEU A 432 -92.83 -19.31 141.37
C LEU A 432 -93.69 -18.75 140.22
N ASP A 433 -94.75 -18.01 140.53
CA ASP A 433 -95.66 -17.45 139.52
C ASP A 433 -94.98 -16.39 138.64
N GLU A 434 -94.04 -15.61 139.19
CA GLU A 434 -93.29 -14.57 138.46
C GLU A 434 -92.17 -15.12 137.55
N ILE A 435 -91.75 -16.37 137.78
CA ILE A 435 -90.84 -17.10 136.90
C ILE A 435 -91.64 -17.82 135.80
N ASP A 436 -92.83 -18.35 136.12
CA ASP A 436 -93.68 -19.06 135.17
C ASP A 436 -94.11 -18.16 134.00
N GLU A 437 -94.53 -16.91 134.26
CA GLU A 437 -94.92 -16.00 133.18
C GLU A 437 -93.75 -15.54 132.30
N ARG A 438 -92.55 -15.33 132.86
CA ARG A 438 -91.36 -15.00 132.05
C ARG A 438 -90.92 -16.16 131.16
N VAL A 439 -91.08 -17.40 131.63
CA VAL A 439 -90.80 -18.60 130.81
C VAL A 439 -91.82 -18.72 129.68
N LYS A 440 -93.07 -18.36 129.93
CA LYS A 440 -94.13 -18.39 128.92
C LYS A 440 -93.93 -17.34 127.82
N GLU A 441 -93.66 -16.09 128.18
CA GLU A 441 -93.34 -15.02 127.20
C GLU A 441 -92.15 -15.40 126.29
N LYS A 442 -91.08 -15.98 126.88
CA LYS A 442 -89.89 -16.36 126.10
C LYS A 442 -90.09 -17.59 125.22
N LYS A 443 -91.01 -18.51 125.58
CA LYS A 443 -91.44 -19.60 124.69
C LYS A 443 -92.26 -19.09 123.51
N GLU A 444 -93.17 -18.14 123.75
CA GLU A 444 -94.00 -17.55 122.69
C GLU A 444 -93.15 -16.73 121.69
N GLU A 445 -92.12 -15.99 122.15
CA GLU A 445 -91.15 -15.34 121.25
C GLU A 445 -90.36 -16.34 120.39
N LEU A 446 -90.00 -17.50 120.95
CA LEU A 446 -89.27 -18.54 120.22
C LEU A 446 -90.17 -19.20 119.16
N GLU A 447 -91.41 -19.52 119.49
CA GLU A 447 -92.39 -20.05 118.54
C GLU A 447 -92.70 -19.04 117.41
N GLY A 448 -92.77 -17.74 117.72
CA GLY A 448 -92.91 -16.68 116.72
C GLY A 448 -91.72 -16.62 115.73
N LEU A 449 -90.50 -16.82 116.25
CA LEU A 449 -89.28 -16.90 115.45
C LEU A 449 -89.21 -18.16 114.57
N GLU A 450 -89.65 -19.31 115.08
CA GLU A 450 -89.70 -20.57 114.33
C GLU A 450 -90.77 -20.52 113.22
N ALA A 451 -91.95 -19.95 113.49
CA ALA A 451 -92.99 -19.72 112.50
C ALA A 451 -92.54 -18.78 111.37
N LEU A 452 -91.79 -17.71 111.71
CA LEU A 452 -91.20 -16.81 110.72
C LEU A 452 -90.17 -17.55 109.84
N ASN A 453 -89.36 -18.42 110.45
CA ASN A 453 -88.35 -19.20 109.73
C ASN A 453 -89.00 -20.19 108.75
N GLN A 454 -90.08 -20.88 109.15
CA GLN A 454 -90.84 -21.73 108.24
C GLN A 454 -91.51 -20.93 107.10
N ALA A 455 -92.01 -19.72 107.35
CA ALA A 455 -92.56 -18.86 106.31
C ALA A 455 -91.49 -18.41 105.29
N LEU A 456 -90.27 -18.11 105.75
CA LEU A 456 -89.14 -17.76 104.89
C LEU A 456 -88.69 -18.92 103.99
N VAL A 457 -88.63 -20.15 104.54
CA VAL A 457 -88.31 -21.36 103.76
C VAL A 457 -89.34 -21.61 102.64
N VAL A 458 -90.64 -21.44 102.94
CA VAL A 458 -91.70 -21.56 101.92
C VAL A 458 -91.58 -20.47 100.85
N LYS A 459 -91.18 -19.24 101.22
CA LYS A 459 -91.00 -18.14 100.28
C LYS A 459 -89.79 -18.37 99.36
N GLU A 460 -88.67 -18.85 99.90
CA GLU A 460 -87.49 -19.22 99.11
C GLU A 460 -87.81 -20.33 98.11
N GLN A 461 -88.51 -21.39 98.53
CA GLN A 461 -88.94 -22.47 97.64
C GLN A 461 -89.85 -21.97 96.52
N LYS A 462 -90.79 -21.05 96.81
CA LYS A 462 -91.62 -20.42 95.76
C LYS A 462 -90.79 -19.60 94.77
N THR A 463 -89.86 -18.77 95.26
CA THR A 463 -89.00 -17.98 94.37
C THR A 463 -88.05 -18.84 93.53
N ALA A 464 -87.59 -19.99 94.05
CA ALA A 464 -86.77 -20.93 93.31
C ALA A 464 -87.56 -21.66 92.21
N VAL A 465 -88.83 -21.98 92.46
CA VAL A 465 -89.75 -22.51 91.44
C VAL A 465 -89.99 -21.46 90.36
N GLU A 466 -90.30 -20.21 90.71
CA GLU A 466 -90.50 -19.11 89.74
C GLU A 466 -89.27 -18.86 88.87
N LEU A 467 -88.06 -18.91 89.45
CA LEU A 467 -86.80 -18.77 88.70
C LEU A 467 -86.54 -19.93 87.74
N ASN A 468 -86.90 -21.15 88.16
CA ASN A 468 -86.79 -22.33 87.30
C ASN A 468 -87.86 -22.35 86.20
N ASP A 469 -89.07 -21.91 86.49
CA ASP A 469 -90.14 -21.78 85.49
C ASP A 469 -89.79 -20.69 84.47
N ALA A 470 -89.30 -19.52 84.90
CA ALA A 470 -88.80 -18.49 84.00
C ALA A 470 -87.61 -18.96 83.14
N ARG A 471 -86.71 -19.79 83.69
CA ARG A 471 -85.64 -20.45 82.92
C ARG A 471 -86.19 -21.46 81.92
N LYS A 472 -87.20 -22.23 82.31
CA LYS A 472 -87.85 -23.23 81.45
C LYS A 472 -88.59 -22.56 80.32
N GLU A 473 -89.28 -21.46 80.58
CA GLU A 473 -90.03 -20.68 79.60
C GLU A 473 -89.13 -19.90 78.64
N LEU A 474 -87.98 -19.40 79.10
CA LEU A 474 -86.92 -18.91 78.20
C LEU A 474 -86.38 -20.03 77.30
N SER A 475 -86.18 -21.23 77.85
CA SER A 475 -85.70 -22.40 77.11
C SER A 475 -86.72 -22.92 76.10
N ASP A 476 -88.02 -22.91 76.45
CA ASP A 476 -89.13 -23.31 75.58
C ASP A 476 -89.44 -22.23 74.52
N GLY A 477 -89.39 -20.93 74.87
CA GLY A 477 -89.48 -19.83 73.92
C GLY A 477 -88.34 -19.83 72.89
N MET A 478 -87.16 -20.36 73.25
CA MET A 478 -86.08 -20.62 72.29
C MET A 478 -86.28 -21.87 71.42
N LYS A 479 -87.21 -22.79 71.76
CA LYS A 479 -87.59 -23.91 70.88
C LYS A 479 -88.55 -23.47 69.78
N GLU A 480 -89.45 -22.53 70.05
CA GLU A 480 -90.53 -22.15 69.13
C GLU A 480 -90.12 -21.15 68.02
N ASN A 481 -88.97 -20.48 68.13
CA ASN A 481 -88.56 -19.45 67.18
C ASN A 481 -87.80 -19.95 65.93
N THR A 482 -87.93 -21.24 65.59
CA THR A 482 -87.19 -21.85 64.47
C THR A 482 -88.05 -22.01 63.22
N SER A 483 -88.76 -20.96 62.78
CA SER A 483 -89.56 -21.06 61.55
C SER A 483 -89.49 -19.90 60.57
N ARG A 484 -88.92 -18.72 60.88
CA ARG A 484 -88.87 -17.60 59.91
C ARG A 484 -87.69 -16.62 60.02
N ALA A 485 -86.47 -17.08 60.30
CA ALA A 485 -85.26 -16.25 60.22
C ALA A 485 -84.16 -16.89 59.35
N LEU A 486 -83.45 -16.08 58.56
CA LEU A 486 -82.38 -16.49 57.63
C LEU A 486 -81.11 -17.07 58.31
N ILE A 487 -81.04 -17.06 59.64
CA ILE A 487 -79.92 -17.59 60.44
C ILE A 487 -80.49 -18.59 61.45
N ILE A 488 -80.04 -19.85 61.38
CA ILE A 488 -80.43 -20.93 62.30
C ILE A 488 -79.43 -20.95 63.47
N VAL A 489 -79.92 -20.85 64.70
CA VAL A 489 -79.12 -21.09 65.91
C VAL A 489 -79.16 -22.59 66.21
N LYS A 490 -78.03 -23.29 66.04
CA LYS A 490 -77.88 -24.73 66.32
C LYS A 490 -77.14 -24.94 67.63
N ARG A 491 -77.57 -25.94 68.44
CA ARG A 491 -76.95 -26.25 69.74
C ARG A 491 -75.55 -26.83 69.57
N MET A 492 -74.69 -26.57 70.54
CA MET A 492 -73.37 -27.19 70.63
C MET A 492 -73.55 -28.69 70.91
N GLY A 493 -73.26 -29.54 69.91
CA GLY A 493 -73.50 -31.00 69.94
C GLY A 493 -74.38 -31.53 68.79
N ASP A 494 -75.17 -30.67 68.13
CA ASP A 494 -76.11 -31.04 67.06
C ASP A 494 -75.53 -30.80 65.64
N LEU A 495 -74.24 -31.07 65.44
CA LEU A 495 -73.61 -31.10 64.10
C LEU A 495 -73.65 -32.54 63.58
N GLU A 496 -74.52 -32.81 62.60
CA GLU A 496 -74.57 -34.10 61.92
C GLU A 496 -73.24 -34.41 61.23
N ASP A 497 -72.69 -35.58 61.51
CA ASP A 497 -71.48 -36.09 60.90
C ASP A 497 -71.71 -36.44 59.43
N LEU A 498 -70.90 -35.88 58.53
CA LEU A 498 -70.90 -36.25 57.11
C LEU A 498 -70.68 -37.77 56.96
N TRP A 499 -71.56 -38.47 56.24
CA TRP A 499 -71.53 -39.93 56.12
C TRP A 499 -71.36 -40.38 54.66
N ASN A 500 -70.49 -41.36 54.40
CA ASN A 500 -70.23 -41.89 53.06
C ASN A 500 -70.98 -43.22 52.85
N ASN A 501 -72.16 -43.14 52.24
CA ASN A 501 -73.04 -44.30 52.00
C ASN A 501 -72.41 -45.42 51.15
N LYS A 502 -71.43 -45.11 50.29
CA LYS A 502 -70.78 -46.13 49.44
C LYS A 502 -69.76 -46.98 50.20
N LEU A 503 -69.12 -46.40 51.21
CA LEU A 503 -68.06 -47.06 52.00
C LEU A 503 -68.53 -47.48 53.39
N GLY A 504 -69.79 -47.21 53.75
CA GLY A 504 -70.39 -47.59 55.04
C GLY A 504 -69.71 -46.95 56.25
N ARG A 505 -69.08 -45.78 56.10
CA ARG A 505 -68.34 -45.09 57.18
C ARG A 505 -68.54 -43.58 57.16
N LYS A 506 -68.20 -42.93 58.28
CA LYS A 506 -68.12 -41.48 58.42
C LYS A 506 -67.18 -40.89 57.36
N ALA A 507 -67.66 -39.88 56.66
CA ALA A 507 -66.95 -39.16 55.61
C ALA A 507 -66.09 -38.05 56.22
N SER A 508 -64.91 -37.87 55.65
CA SER A 508 -64.03 -36.75 55.97
C SER A 508 -64.55 -35.45 55.34
N LEU A 509 -64.19 -34.32 55.94
CA LEU A 509 -64.53 -32.99 55.42
C LEU A 509 -64.05 -32.78 53.98
N LYS A 510 -62.90 -33.37 53.62
CA LYS A 510 -62.35 -33.36 52.26
C LYS A 510 -63.27 -34.10 51.27
N GLU A 511 -63.82 -35.25 51.64
CA GLU A 511 -64.80 -36.00 50.82
C GLU A 511 -66.09 -35.18 50.61
N GLY A 512 -66.59 -34.53 51.68
CA GLY A 512 -67.77 -33.65 51.61
C GLY A 512 -67.58 -32.44 50.69
N ILE A 513 -66.45 -31.75 50.79
CA ILE A 513 -66.11 -30.61 49.92
C ILE A 513 -65.94 -31.06 48.46
N THR A 514 -65.35 -32.24 48.23
CA THR A 514 -65.17 -32.78 46.88
C THR A 514 -66.52 -33.11 46.22
N TYR A 515 -67.46 -33.68 46.98
CA TYR A 515 -68.83 -33.94 46.52
C TYR A 515 -69.57 -32.65 46.15
N LEU A 516 -69.47 -31.61 46.99
CA LEU A 516 -70.05 -30.30 46.72
C LEU A 516 -69.45 -29.65 45.47
N LEU A 517 -68.12 -29.73 45.26
CA LEU A 517 -67.47 -29.23 44.06
C LEU A 517 -67.90 -29.98 42.79
N GLN A 518 -68.14 -31.29 42.87
CA GLN A 518 -68.69 -32.07 41.75
C GLN A 518 -70.13 -31.67 41.43
N GLN A 519 -71.00 -31.50 42.44
CA GLN A 519 -72.36 -30.97 42.27
C GLN A 519 -72.34 -29.57 41.63
N LEU A 520 -71.40 -28.71 42.05
CA LEU A 520 -71.25 -27.36 41.51
C LEU A 520 -70.79 -27.38 40.05
N LYS A 521 -69.86 -28.25 39.68
CA LYS A 521 -69.46 -28.47 38.28
C LYS A 521 -70.60 -29.03 37.42
N ALA A 522 -71.37 -29.98 37.93
CA ALA A 522 -72.53 -30.55 37.24
C ALA A 522 -73.66 -29.51 37.03
N SER A 523 -73.87 -28.61 38.00
CA SER A 523 -74.84 -27.52 37.87
C SER A 523 -74.41 -26.46 36.85
N LYS A 524 -73.10 -26.20 36.72
CA LYS A 524 -72.54 -25.27 35.71
C LYS A 524 -72.56 -25.85 34.30
N ALA A 525 -72.46 -27.18 34.15
CA ALA A 525 -72.59 -27.87 32.85
C ALA A 525 -74.04 -27.94 32.34
N LYS A 526 -75.05 -27.86 33.22
CA LYS A 526 -76.48 -27.76 32.86
C LYS A 526 -76.95 -26.35 32.52
N LYS A 527 -76.08 -25.34 32.66
CA LYS A 527 -76.34 -23.91 32.40
C LYS A 527 -75.49 -23.33 31.26
N ARG A 528 -74.92 -24.19 30.40
CA ARG A 528 -74.14 -23.80 29.22
C ARG A 528 -74.57 -24.59 28.00
#